data_AF-A0A3C0TCU0-F1
#
_entry.id   AF-A0A3C0TCU0-F1
#
_cell.length_a   1.000
_cell.length_b   1.000
_cell.length_c   1.000
_cell.angle_alpha   90.00
_cell.angle_beta   90.00
_cell.angle_gamma   90.00
#
_symmetry.space_group_name_H-M   'P 1'
#
loop_
_entity.id
_entity.type
_entity.pdbx_description
1 polymer ?
#
loop_
_entity_poly.entity_id
_entity_poly.type
_entity_poly.pdbx_seq_one_letter_code
_entity_poly.pdbx_strand_id
1 'polypeptide(L)' 'QVRGRFVLADAVERKPDQWLLSYDVTVEIEGQSKPAIVARWITLQILDTEAL' A
#
# COMPACT_ATOMS: atom_id res chain seq x y z
N GLN A 1 16.60 10.91 7.04
CA GLN A 1 16.07 9.73 6.31
C GLN A 1 14.54 9.76 6.30
N VAL A 2 13.86 9.23 5.27
CA VAL A 2 12.40 9.01 5.24
C VAL A 2 12.14 7.50 5.17
N ARG A 3 11.23 6.98 6.00
CA ARG A 3 10.91 5.53 6.05
C ARG A 3 9.41 5.30 6.09
N GLY A 4 8.91 4.46 5.18
CA GLY A 4 7.53 3.98 5.19
C GLY A 4 7.45 2.54 5.71
N ARG A 5 6.45 2.26 6.54
CA ARG A 5 6.01 0.92 6.91
C ARG A 5 4.63 0.68 6.30
N PHE A 6 4.51 -0.39 5.54
CA PHE A 6 3.29 -0.78 4.84
C PHE A 6 2.87 -2.15 5.34
N VAL A 7 1.63 -2.27 5.80
CA VAL A 7 1.02 -3.56 6.15
C VAL A 7 -0.13 -3.78 5.19
N LEU A 8 -0.11 -4.90 4.44
CA LEU A 8 -1.25 -5.29 3.61
C LEU A 8 -2.41 -5.64 4.54
N ALA A 9 -3.44 -4.82 4.52
CA ALA A 9 -4.55 -4.92 5.43
C ALA A 9 -5.81 -5.48 4.77
N ASP A 10 -5.91 -5.40 3.44
CA ASP A 10 -6.92 -6.11 2.66
C ASP A 10 -6.44 -6.30 1.20
N ALA A 11 -6.88 -7.37 0.56
CA ALA A 11 -6.61 -7.67 -0.83
C ALA A 11 -7.84 -8.34 -1.46
N VAL A 12 -8.49 -7.63 -2.38
CA VAL A 12 -9.71 -8.09 -3.04
C VAL A 12 -9.51 -8.12 -4.55
N GLU A 13 -9.61 -9.30 -5.14
CA GLU A 13 -9.73 -9.43 -6.59
C GLU A 13 -11.14 -9.00 -7.02
N ARG A 14 -11.26 -7.86 -7.70
CA ARG A 14 -12.56 -7.33 -8.15
C ARG A 14 -12.99 -7.90 -9.50
N LYS A 15 -12.00 -8.28 -10.32
CA LYS A 15 -12.11 -8.92 -11.63
C LYS A 15 -10.84 -9.76 -11.81
N PRO A 16 -10.84 -10.77 -12.71
CA PRO A 16 -9.61 -11.48 -13.06
C PRO A 16 -8.47 -10.50 -13.32
N ASP A 17 -7.35 -10.73 -12.64
CA ASP A 17 -6.12 -9.94 -12.73
C ASP A 17 -6.21 -8.50 -12.20
N GLN A 18 -7.32 -8.09 -11.57
CA GLN A 18 -7.51 -6.75 -11.00
C GLN A 18 -7.72 -6.80 -9.49
N TRP A 19 -6.69 -6.37 -8.76
CA TRP A 19 -6.64 -6.41 -7.31
C TRP A 19 -6.80 -5.02 -6.71
N LEU A 20 -7.80 -4.83 -5.85
CA LEU A 20 -7.88 -3.69 -4.96
C LEU A 20 -7.15 -4.03 -3.66
N LEU A 21 -6.01 -3.40 -3.45
CA LEU A 21 -5.16 -3.58 -2.27
C LEU A 21 -5.35 -2.39 -1.33
N SER A 22 -5.48 -2.68 -0.05
CA SER A 22 -5.47 -1.66 1.00
C SER A 22 -4.30 -1.89 1.94
N TYR A 23 -3.49 -0.87 2.14
CA TYR A 23 -2.38 -0.89 3.08
C TYR A 23 -2.62 0.06 4.24
N ASP A 24 -2.34 -0.39 5.45
CA ASP A 24 -2.15 0.52 6.58
C ASP A 24 -0.70 1.04 6.52
N VAL A 25 -0.56 2.34 6.34
CA VAL A 25 0.72 3.00 6.05
C VAL A 25 1.08 3.95 7.19
N THR A 26 2.33 3.84 7.64
CA THR A 26 2.95 4.82 8.54
C THR A 26 4.24 5.31 7.91
N VAL A 27 4.41 6.63 7.76
CA VAL A 27 5.65 7.24 7.27
C VAL A 27 6.27 8.09 8.36
N GLU A 28 7.54 7.85 8.62
CA GLU A 28 8.35 8.54 9.62
C GLU A 28 9.49 9.31 8.95
N ILE A 29 9.85 10.44 9.56
CA ILE A 29 11.01 11.24 9.17
C ILE A 29 11.98 11.24 10.36
N GLU A 30 13.24 10.93 10.09
CA GLU A 30 14.29 10.95 11.10
C GLU A 30 14.35 12.31 11.84
N GLY A 31 14.45 12.25 13.17
CA GLY A 31 14.47 13.45 14.03
C GLY A 31 13.08 14.07 14.30
N GLN A 32 12.00 13.58 13.69
CA GLN A 32 10.64 14.01 14.02
C GLN A 32 10.02 13.10 15.08
N SER A 33 9.29 13.70 16.03
CA SER A 33 8.64 12.98 17.14
C SER A 33 7.30 12.37 16.78
N LYS A 34 6.72 12.74 15.63
CA LYS A 34 5.44 12.23 15.14
C LYS A 34 5.58 11.74 13.71
N PRO A 35 4.81 10.72 13.30
CA PRO A 35 4.76 10.30 11.91
C PRO A 35 4.31 11.44 11.01
N ALA A 36 4.90 11.52 9.82
CA ALA A 36 4.47 12.44 8.78
C ALA A 36 3.15 11.98 8.14
N ILE A 37 2.94 10.66 8.05
CA ILE A 37 1.71 10.07 7.51
C ILE A 37 1.27 8.90 8.38
N VAL A 38 -0.01 8.84 8.69
CA VAL A 38 -0.73 7.64 9.14
C VAL A 38 -2.00 7.57 8.32
N ALA A 39 -2.14 6.56 7.45
CA ALA A 39 -3.24 6.50 6.50
C ALA A 39 -3.55 5.07 6.05
N ARG A 40 -4.74 4.90 5.46
CA ARG A 40 -5.09 3.75 4.62
C ARG A 40 -4.80 4.09 3.16
N TRP A 41 -3.80 3.45 2.56
CA TRP A 41 -3.47 3.61 1.15
C TRP A 41 -4.22 2.56 0.33
N ILE A 42 -5.05 3.00 -0.60
CA ILE A 42 -5.81 2.13 -1.50
C ILE A 42 -5.18 2.18 -2.90
N THR A 43 -4.86 1.01 -3.46
CA THR A 43 -4.25 0.86 -4.79
C THR A 43 -5.04 -0.15 -5.60
N LEU A 44 -5.32 0.16 -6.87
CA LEU A 44 -5.80 -0.82 -7.84
C LEU A 44 -4.59 -1.31 -8.65
N GLN A 45 -4.27 -2.59 -8.52
CA GLN A 45 -3.21 -3.25 -9.27
C GLN A 45 -3.85 -4.08 -10.39
N ILE A 46 -3.37 -3.90 -11.61
CA ILE A 46 -3.79 -4.66 -12.80
C ILE A 46 -2.58 -5.51 -13.20
N LEU A 47 -2.76 -6.83 -13.18
CA LEU A 47 -1.80 -7.80 -13.65
C LEU A 47 -2.09 -8.13 -15.12
N ASP A 48 -1.04 -8.46 -15.87
CA ASP A 48 -1.17 -9.02 -17.21
C ASP A 48 -0.58 -10.43 -17.17
N THR A 49 -1.45 -11.39 -16.85
CA THR A 49 -1.05 -12.78 -16.60
C THR A 49 -0.85 -13.56 -17.91
N GLU A 50 -1.31 -13.04 -19.06
CA GLU A 50 -1.07 -13.65 -20.39
C GLU A 50 0.34 -13.37 -20.93
N ALA A 51 1.09 -12.45 -20.30
CA ALA A 51 2.46 -12.09 -20.67
C ALA A 51 3.56 -12.92 -19.96
N LEU A 52 3.17 -13.92 -19.17
CA LEU A 52 4.06 -14.85 -18.44
C LEU A 52 4.17 -16.21 -19.14
#